data_AF-A0AAV5GDH5-F1
#
_entry.id   AF-A0AAV5GDH5-F1
#
_cell.length_a   1.000
_cell.length_b   1.000
_cell.length_c   1.000
_cell.angle_alpha   90.00
_cell.angle_beta   90.00
_cell.angle_gamma   90.00
#
_symmetry.space_group_name_H-M   'P 1'
#
loop_
_entity.id
_entity.type
_entity.pdbx_description
1 polymer ?
#
loop_
_entity_poly.entity_id
_entity_poly.type
_entity_poly.pdbx_seq_one_letter_code
_entity_poly.pdbx_strand_id
1 'polypeptide(L)'
;MLGKHTVFPFEIFRVNAGHKVNLRDHDEQAAKGRSSYDLYKNADGLVEPIEGSMFEKPNGCSMRPDGPMAQEIIRNFPGRNTVVWRVPEGTPIPPSLVLYHEHSDHYSLQTTEPVKLPELNRRITAFLDRNGEKMTKEEWADRYPF
;
A
#
# COMPACT_ATOMS: atom_id res chain seq x y z
N MET A 1 -3.26 -9.72 -12.46
CA MET A 1 -2.80 -8.33 -12.49
C MET A 1 -3.46 -7.64 -13.67
N LEU A 2 -4.13 -6.52 -13.41
CA LEU A 2 -4.98 -5.80 -14.36
C LEU A 2 -4.30 -4.56 -14.96
N GLY A 3 -3.21 -4.08 -14.35
CA GLY A 3 -2.52 -2.88 -14.82
C GLY A 3 -1.22 -2.59 -14.07
N LYS A 4 -0.32 -1.84 -14.72
CA LYS A 4 0.94 -1.31 -14.19
C LYS A 4 0.98 0.18 -14.44
N HIS A 5 1.19 0.97 -13.40
CA HIS A 5 1.10 2.42 -13.47
C HIS A 5 2.36 3.09 -12.90
N THR A 6 2.88 4.08 -13.62
CA THR A 6 3.96 4.99 -13.19
C THR A 6 3.42 6.37 -12.79
N VAL A 7 2.10 6.54 -12.85
CA VAL A 7 1.34 7.72 -12.41
C VAL A 7 0.04 7.20 -11.80
N PHE A 8 -0.44 7.79 -10.71
CA PHE A 8 -1.72 7.38 -10.11
C PHE A 8 -2.88 7.61 -11.10
N PRO A 9 -3.61 6.55 -11.51
CA PRO A 9 -4.63 6.65 -12.56
C PRO A 9 -5.92 7.35 -12.08
N PHE A 10 -6.10 7.46 -10.77
CA PHE A 10 -7.18 8.15 -10.09
C PHE A 10 -6.78 8.32 -8.62
N GLU A 11 -7.66 8.93 -7.83
CA GLU A 11 -7.48 9.08 -6.39
C GLU A 11 -7.52 7.73 -5.67
N ILE A 12 -6.49 7.46 -4.85
CA ILE A 12 -6.34 6.18 -4.14
C ILE A 12 -5.92 6.44 -2.69
N PHE A 13 -6.46 5.63 -1.78
CA PHE A 13 -6.24 5.72 -0.35
C PHE A 13 -5.34 4.61 0.19
N ARG A 14 -4.49 4.98 1.17
CA ARG A 14 -3.75 4.05 2.01
C ARG A 14 -4.09 4.32 3.47
N VAL A 15 -4.57 3.32 4.19
CA VAL A 15 -4.74 3.39 5.65
C VAL A 15 -3.56 2.73 6.37
N ASN A 16 -3.08 3.35 7.44
CA ASN A 16 -2.00 2.86 8.28
C ASN A 16 -2.26 3.07 9.76
N ALA A 17 -1.69 2.19 10.59
CA ALA A 17 -1.48 2.47 12.01
C ALA A 17 -0.26 3.38 12.17
N GLY A 18 -0.50 4.69 12.36
CA GLY A 18 0.53 5.71 12.45
C GLY A 18 1.03 6.23 11.11
N HIS A 19 1.99 7.17 11.17
CA HIS A 19 2.47 7.91 9.99
C HIS A 19 3.49 7.15 9.13
N LYS A 20 4.11 6.09 9.66
CA LYS A 20 5.11 5.31 8.93
C LYS A 20 4.50 4.07 8.33
N VAL A 21 4.78 3.82 7.05
CA VAL A 21 4.46 2.54 6.43
C VAL A 21 5.34 1.47 7.06
N ASN A 22 4.72 0.36 7.46
CA ASN A 22 5.40 -0.80 8.03
C ASN A 22 4.82 -2.07 7.41
N LEU A 23 5.28 -2.39 6.21
CA LEU A 23 4.94 -3.63 5.51
C LEU A 23 5.49 -4.83 6.27
N ARG A 24 4.71 -5.92 6.28
CA ARG A 24 4.95 -7.14 7.04
C ARG A 24 5.32 -8.27 6.09
N ASP A 25 6.47 -8.87 6.36
CA ASP A 25 6.91 -10.09 5.69
C ASP A 25 6.11 -11.31 6.15
N HIS A 26 5.72 -12.16 5.20
CA HIS A 26 4.95 -13.38 5.43
C HIS A 26 5.59 -14.30 6.49
N ASP A 27 6.85 -14.68 6.30
CA ASP A 27 7.50 -15.69 7.15
C ASP A 27 7.69 -15.19 8.58
N GLU A 28 8.05 -13.91 8.73
CA GLU A 28 8.12 -13.25 10.04
C GLU A 28 6.76 -13.18 10.75
N GLN A 29 5.65 -13.00 10.02
CA GLN A 29 4.31 -13.03 10.63
C GLN A 29 3.86 -14.44 10.96
N ALA A 30 4.13 -15.41 10.08
CA ALA A 30 3.82 -16.82 10.29
C ALA A 30 4.55 -17.38 11.53
N ALA A 31 5.83 -17.05 11.71
CA ALA A 31 6.59 -17.40 12.90
C ALA A 31 6.02 -16.82 14.21
N LYS A 32 5.21 -15.75 14.12
CA LYS A 32 4.50 -15.12 15.25
C LYS A 32 3.06 -15.63 15.40
N GLY A 33 2.64 -16.64 14.62
CA GLY A 33 1.27 -17.16 14.61
C GLY A 33 0.25 -16.17 14.02
N ARG A 34 0.67 -15.26 13.14
CA ARG A 34 -0.19 -14.24 12.52
C ARG A 34 -0.47 -14.58 11.06
N SER A 35 -1.70 -14.34 10.62
CA SER A 35 -2.15 -14.59 9.24
C SER A 35 -2.07 -13.37 8.32
N SER A 36 -1.91 -12.17 8.85
CA SER A 36 -1.88 -10.94 8.04
C SER A 36 -0.46 -10.50 7.69
N TYR A 37 -0.18 -10.38 6.40
CA TYR A 37 1.10 -9.96 5.83
C TYR A 37 0.88 -9.14 4.56
N ASP A 38 1.93 -8.48 4.05
CA ASP A 38 1.84 -7.57 2.90
C ASP A 38 2.72 -8.02 1.73
N LEU A 39 3.77 -8.81 1.99
CA LEU A 39 4.72 -9.27 0.99
C LEU A 39 5.50 -10.53 1.42
N TYR A 40 6.28 -11.07 0.48
CA TYR A 40 7.25 -12.12 0.71
C TYR A 40 8.66 -11.58 0.46
N LYS A 41 9.61 -11.92 1.33
CA LYS A 41 11.03 -11.80 1.01
C LYS A 41 11.55 -13.04 0.29
N ASN A 42 12.55 -12.86 -0.55
CA ASN A 42 13.32 -13.95 -1.14
C ASN A 42 14.36 -14.51 -0.15
N ALA A 43 15.04 -15.59 -0.56
CA ALA A 43 16.02 -16.31 0.27
C ALA A 43 17.20 -15.43 0.75
N ASP A 44 17.52 -14.37 0.03
CA ASP A 44 18.54 -13.36 0.38
C ASP A 44 18.00 -12.24 1.30
N GLY A 45 16.73 -12.34 1.68
CA GLY A 45 16.02 -11.38 2.52
C GLY A 45 15.71 -10.06 1.83
N LEU A 46 15.66 -10.01 0.49
CA LEU A 46 15.20 -8.86 -0.28
C LEU A 46 13.73 -9.00 -0.66
N VAL A 47 13.08 -7.86 -0.88
CA VAL A 47 11.81 -7.76 -1.59
C VAL A 47 12.13 -7.54 -3.05
N GLU A 48 11.66 -8.43 -3.92
CA GLU A 48 11.85 -8.32 -5.36
C GLU A 48 10.68 -7.60 -6.03
N PRO A 49 10.91 -6.95 -7.18
CA PRO A 49 9.80 -6.55 -8.04
C PRO A 49 9.01 -7.77 -8.50
N ILE A 50 7.69 -7.64 -8.65
CA ILE A 50 6.91 -8.69 -9.33
C ILE A 50 7.33 -8.75 -10.80
N GLU A 51 7.68 -9.95 -11.24
CA GLU A 51 7.84 -10.31 -12.64
C GLU A 51 6.55 -11.00 -13.15
N GLY A 52 6.21 -10.78 -14.42
CA GLY A 52 5.06 -11.43 -15.06
C GLY A 52 3.79 -10.57 -15.12
N SER A 53 2.70 -11.15 -15.65
CA SER A 53 1.42 -10.47 -15.90
C SER A 53 0.27 -10.96 -15.01
N MET A 54 0.53 -11.92 -14.12
CA MET A 54 -0.48 -12.50 -13.23
C MET A 54 -0.25 -12.06 -11.78
N PHE A 55 -1.34 -11.97 -11.01
CA PHE A 55 -1.23 -11.73 -9.58
C PHE A 55 -1.12 -13.09 -8.90
N GLU A 56 0.05 -13.37 -8.31
CA GLU A 56 0.31 -14.65 -7.63
C GLU A 56 0.33 -14.49 -6.11
N LYS A 57 0.87 -13.38 -5.62
CA LYS A 57 1.06 -13.12 -4.20
C LYS A 57 1.11 -11.62 -3.89
N PRO A 58 0.72 -11.20 -2.67
CA PRO A 58 0.97 -9.84 -2.20
C PRO A 58 2.45 -9.48 -2.27
N ASN A 59 2.76 -8.25 -2.67
CA ASN A 59 4.14 -7.78 -2.78
C ASN A 59 4.31 -6.27 -2.49
N GLY A 60 3.47 -5.69 -1.64
CA GLY A 60 3.62 -4.27 -1.34
C GLY A 60 2.53 -3.62 -0.54
N CYS A 61 2.50 -2.30 -0.64
CA CYS A 61 1.62 -1.44 0.13
C CYS A 61 0.22 -1.43 -0.49
N SER A 62 -0.71 -2.18 0.11
CA SER A 62 -2.14 -2.18 -0.25
C SER A 62 -2.74 -0.78 -0.24
N MET A 63 -3.42 -0.42 -1.34
CA MET A 63 -4.14 0.83 -1.52
C MET A 63 -5.43 0.58 -2.30
N ARG A 64 -6.44 1.44 -2.14
CA ARG A 64 -7.75 1.29 -2.79
C ARG A 64 -8.36 2.64 -3.19
N PRO A 65 -9.08 2.76 -4.32
CA PRO A 65 -9.94 3.90 -4.56
C PRO A 65 -11.07 3.96 -3.53
N ASP A 66 -11.81 5.07 -3.48
CA ASP A 66 -13.05 5.10 -2.73
C ASP A 66 -14.06 4.11 -3.34
N GLY A 67 -14.67 3.31 -2.48
CA GLY A 67 -15.54 2.20 -2.86
C GLY A 67 -15.90 1.35 -1.63
N PRO A 68 -16.82 0.38 -1.78
CA PRO A 68 -17.37 -0.35 -0.63
C PRO A 68 -16.30 -0.98 0.27
N MET A 69 -15.26 -1.57 -0.33
CA MET A 69 -14.17 -2.21 0.42
C MET A 69 -13.25 -1.19 1.10
N ALA A 70 -12.97 -0.04 0.48
CA ALA A 70 -12.19 1.02 1.12
C ALA A 70 -12.95 1.63 2.30
N GLN A 71 -14.26 1.88 2.13
CA GLN A 71 -15.17 2.35 3.18
C GLN A 71 -15.19 1.37 4.36
N GLU A 72 -15.34 0.07 4.09
CA GLU A 72 -15.31 -0.98 5.10
C GLU A 72 -13.96 -1.01 5.84
N ILE A 73 -12.85 -1.07 5.10
CA ILE A 73 -11.50 -1.19 5.69
C ILE A 73 -11.14 0.04 6.52
N ILE A 74 -11.35 1.25 5.98
CA ILE A 74 -10.92 2.49 6.63
C ILE A 74 -11.72 2.72 7.90
N ARG A 75 -13.06 2.60 7.85
CA ARG A 75 -13.93 2.86 9.02
C ARG A 75 -13.65 1.87 10.15
N ASN A 76 -13.45 0.59 9.81
CA ASN A 76 -13.17 -0.47 10.77
C ASN A 76 -11.68 -0.62 11.11
N PHE A 77 -10.79 0.21 10.55
CA PHE A 77 -9.36 0.04 10.77
C PHE A 77 -9.00 0.20 12.26
N PRO A 78 -8.33 -0.79 12.87
CA PRO A 78 -8.05 -0.79 14.29
C PRO A 78 -6.95 0.22 14.65
N GLY A 79 -7.08 0.85 15.80
CA GLY A 79 -6.07 1.76 16.35
C GLY A 79 -6.58 3.19 16.55
N ARG A 80 -5.94 3.90 17.50
CA ARG A 80 -6.26 5.29 17.85
C ARG A 80 -5.53 6.33 17.01
N ASN A 81 -4.38 5.94 16.42
CA ASN A 81 -3.52 6.82 15.65
C ASN A 81 -3.56 6.44 14.16
N THR A 82 -4.75 6.13 13.65
CA THR A 82 -4.93 5.73 12.26
C THR A 82 -4.77 6.93 11.35
N VAL A 83 -3.96 6.76 10.30
CA VAL A 83 -3.74 7.78 9.25
C VAL A 83 -4.29 7.22 7.96
N VAL A 84 -5.15 8.00 7.30
CA VAL A 84 -5.60 7.77 5.94
C VAL A 84 -4.86 8.72 5.03
N TRP A 85 -4.06 8.16 4.14
CA TRP A 85 -3.39 8.89 3.07
C TRP A 85 -4.28 8.90 1.85
N ARG A 86 -4.51 10.09 1.31
CA ARG A 86 -5.12 10.29 -0.01
C ARG A 86 -4.04 10.68 -0.99
N VAL A 87 -3.85 9.90 -2.04
CA VAL A 87 -2.94 10.24 -3.14
C VAL A 87 -3.78 10.69 -4.34
N PRO A 88 -3.64 11.95 -4.80
CA PRO A 88 -4.43 12.46 -5.93
C PRO A 88 -4.13 11.74 -7.25
N GLU A 89 -5.13 11.73 -8.14
CA GLU A 89 -4.93 11.38 -9.55
C GLU A 89 -3.80 12.21 -10.18
N GLY A 90 -3.06 11.60 -11.10
CA GLY A 90 -1.98 12.28 -11.81
C GLY A 90 -0.68 12.40 -11.01
N THR A 91 -0.65 11.93 -9.76
CA THR A 91 0.57 11.92 -8.94
C THR A 91 1.66 11.05 -9.61
N PRO A 92 2.82 11.62 -9.98
CA PRO A 92 3.92 10.85 -10.57
C PRO A 92 4.55 9.89 -9.55
N ILE A 93 4.82 8.66 -9.96
CA ILE A 93 5.46 7.65 -9.12
C ILE A 93 6.97 7.66 -9.40
N PRO A 94 7.84 7.71 -8.37
CA PRO A 94 9.28 7.70 -8.60
C PRO A 94 9.73 6.38 -9.26
N PRO A 95 10.80 6.37 -10.07
CA PRO A 95 11.24 5.17 -10.81
C PRO A 95 11.55 3.94 -9.95
N SER A 96 11.82 4.14 -8.65
CA SER A 96 12.07 3.07 -7.67
C SER A 96 10.80 2.41 -7.12
N LEU A 97 9.62 2.91 -7.50
CA LEU A 97 8.32 2.38 -7.12
C LEU A 97 7.41 2.22 -8.34
N VAL A 98 6.40 1.38 -8.21
CA VAL A 98 5.36 1.17 -9.23
C VAL A 98 4.04 0.84 -8.55
N LEU A 99 2.95 1.35 -9.10
CA LEU A 99 1.61 1.00 -8.64
C LEU A 99 1.04 -0.10 -9.55
N TYR A 100 0.81 -1.27 -8.99
CA TYR A 100 0.14 -2.37 -9.69
C TYR A 100 -1.34 -2.41 -9.32
N HIS A 101 -2.18 -2.60 -10.33
CA HIS A 101 -3.58 -2.99 -10.15
C HIS A 101 -3.63 -4.51 -10.09
N GLU A 102 -3.74 -5.07 -8.89
CA GLU A 102 -3.56 -6.50 -8.67
C GLU A 102 -4.79 -7.29 -9.15
N HIS A 103 -5.96 -6.96 -8.61
CA HIS A 103 -7.27 -7.52 -8.93
C HIS A 103 -8.38 -6.63 -8.35
N SER A 104 -9.63 -6.78 -8.83
CA SER A 104 -10.80 -6.04 -8.34
C SER A 104 -10.52 -4.52 -8.18
N ASP A 105 -10.65 -3.97 -6.98
CA ASP A 105 -10.32 -2.59 -6.60
C ASP A 105 -8.99 -2.50 -5.81
N HIS A 106 -8.22 -3.58 -5.74
CA HIS A 106 -6.99 -3.65 -4.97
C HIS A 106 -5.79 -3.20 -5.79
N TYR A 107 -5.12 -2.16 -5.31
CA TYR A 107 -3.86 -1.67 -5.82
C TYR A 107 -2.75 -1.90 -4.81
N SER A 108 -1.52 -1.99 -5.29
CA SER A 108 -0.35 -2.11 -4.43
C SER A 108 0.78 -1.24 -4.94
N LEU A 109 1.37 -0.42 -4.07
CA LEU A 109 2.62 0.28 -4.37
C LEU A 109 3.79 -0.63 -4.00
N GLN A 110 4.60 -0.98 -5.00
CA GLN A 110 5.67 -1.98 -4.91
C GLN A 110 7.02 -1.41 -5.36
N THR A 111 8.09 -2.15 -5.11
CA THR A 111 9.43 -1.83 -5.61
C THR A 111 9.58 -2.18 -7.10
N THR A 112 10.48 -1.49 -7.80
CA THR A 112 10.92 -1.84 -9.17
C THR A 112 12.29 -2.51 -9.22
N GLU A 113 12.96 -2.62 -8.06
CA GLU A 113 14.29 -3.21 -7.90
C GLU A 113 14.38 -4.03 -6.61
N PRO A 114 15.30 -5.02 -6.52
CA PRO A 114 15.55 -5.74 -5.28
C PRO A 114 15.90 -4.77 -4.15
N VAL A 115 15.18 -4.83 -3.02
CA VAL A 115 15.35 -3.87 -1.92
C VAL A 115 15.11 -4.49 -0.54
N LYS A 116 15.83 -4.02 0.48
CA LYS A 116 15.56 -4.43 1.87
C LYS A 116 14.23 -3.84 2.34
N LEU A 117 13.44 -4.63 3.06
CA LEU A 117 12.12 -4.22 3.56
C LEU A 117 12.11 -2.86 4.32
N PRO A 118 13.07 -2.56 5.23
CA PRO A 118 13.12 -1.24 5.88
C PRO A 118 13.30 -0.08 4.91
N GLU A 119 14.07 -0.28 3.84
CA GLU A 119 14.29 0.73 2.81
C GLU A 119 13.05 0.93 1.93
N LEU A 120 12.33 -0.15 1.58
CA LEU A 120 11.03 -0.05 0.91
C LEU A 120 10.02 0.73 1.75
N ASN A 121 9.91 0.41 3.04
CA ASN A 121 9.06 1.13 3.99
C ASN A 121 9.41 2.63 4.04
N ARG A 122 10.71 2.97 4.04
CA ARG A 122 11.19 4.36 4.00
C ARG A 122 10.79 5.06 2.70
N ARG A 123 10.99 4.42 1.55
CA ARG A 123 10.65 4.98 0.22
C ARG A 123 9.16 5.26 0.09
N ILE A 124 8.31 4.30 0.48
CA ILE A 124 6.86 4.45 0.42
C ILE A 124 6.38 5.52 1.39
N THR A 125 6.91 5.55 2.63
CA THR A 125 6.58 6.60 3.60
C THR A 125 6.94 7.98 3.05
N ALA A 126 8.15 8.15 2.53
CA ALA A 126 8.60 9.42 1.95
C ALA A 126 7.78 9.85 0.73
N PHE A 127 7.37 8.89 -0.12
CA PHE A 127 6.48 9.14 -1.25
C PHE A 127 5.11 9.66 -0.78
N LEU A 128 4.49 8.98 0.20
CA LEU A 128 3.20 9.39 0.74
C LEU A 128 3.31 10.74 1.48
N ASP A 129 4.33 10.96 2.30
CA ASP A 129 4.58 12.25 2.98
C ASP A 129 4.71 13.42 2.00
N ARG A 130 5.30 13.20 0.84
CA ARG A 130 5.51 14.26 -0.15
C ARG A 130 4.30 14.53 -1.03
N ASN A 131 3.56 13.48 -1.40
CA ASN A 131 2.55 13.59 -2.46
C ASN A 131 1.12 13.30 -1.98
N GLY A 132 0.96 12.80 -0.76
CA GLY A 132 -0.33 12.47 -0.19
C GLY A 132 -0.83 13.50 0.82
N GLU A 133 -2.14 13.63 0.91
CA GLU A 133 -2.82 14.33 2.00
C GLU A 133 -3.07 13.34 3.15
N LYS A 134 -2.73 13.74 4.38
CA LYS A 134 -3.02 12.96 5.59
C LYS A 134 -4.38 13.39 6.14
N MET A 135 -5.20 12.41 6.49
CA MET A 135 -6.45 12.59 7.20
C MET A 135 -6.55 11.58 8.36
N THR A 136 -7.31 11.95 9.38
CA THR A 136 -7.89 11.02 10.34
C THR A 136 -8.99 10.20 9.68
N LYS A 137 -9.48 9.15 10.38
CA LYS A 137 -10.62 8.37 9.88
C LYS A 137 -11.88 9.21 9.81
N GLU A 138 -12.06 10.11 10.77
CA GLU A 138 -13.21 11.00 10.91
C GLU A 138 -13.22 12.03 9.77
N GLU A 139 -12.10 12.72 9.52
CA GLU A 139 -11.97 13.66 8.40
C GLU A 139 -12.19 12.98 7.04
N TRP A 140 -11.67 11.75 6.89
CA TRP A 140 -11.92 10.97 5.67
C TRP A 140 -13.39 10.58 5.56
N ALA A 141 -14.01 10.11 6.63
CA ALA A 141 -15.42 9.69 6.66
C ALA A 141 -16.40 10.84 6.37
N ASP A 142 -16.08 12.06 6.82
CA ASP A 142 -16.87 13.25 6.56
C ASP A 142 -16.75 13.70 5.10
N ARG A 143 -15.57 13.55 4.49
CA ARG A 143 -15.31 13.92 3.09
C ARG A 143 -15.81 12.88 2.09
N TYR A 144 -15.77 11.60 2.47
CA TYR A 144 -16.15 10.45 1.64
C TYR A 144 -17.28 9.68 2.33
N PRO A 145 -18.52 10.23 2.32
CA PRO A 145 -19.68 9.55 2.89
C PRO A 145 -20.01 8.29 2.09
N PHE A 146 -20.56 7.29 2.79
CA PHE A 146 -21.03 6.04 2.20
C PHE A 146 -22.36 6.22 1.48
#